data_AF-A0A1E7FNG7-F1
#
_entry.id   AF-A0A1E7FNG7-F1
#
_cell.length_a   1.000
_cell.length_b   1.000
_cell.length_c   1.000
_cell.angle_alpha   90.00
_cell.angle_beta   90.00
_cell.angle_gamma   90.00
#
_symmetry.space_group_name_H-M   'P 1'
#
loop_
_entity.id
_entity.type
_entity.pdbx_description
1 polymer ?
#
loop_
_entity_poly.entity_id
_entity_poly.type
_entity_poly.pdbx_seq_one_letter_code
_entity_poly.pdbx_strand_id
1 'polypeptide(L)'
;VATVVSAQPSEIISLGTRPYYLVDEMKPSDLKEKLASTELVPMFLPESCANSMTSFGRSDFSIGHRGACMMFPEHTVESYKAAAMQGAGIIECDVTFTKDLELVCRHSQCDLHTTTNVVTRPELNAKCTTPWDTGVSPKCCTSDFTLEEIKSMCGKMDSSNDVNGTTPEEYAYGGTVDWRTDLYSSISSCPEIPTHMESIELLKSYDAKYTPELKGPAVEMPFLGGNFTQEAYAQKMIDEYIAAGVPPSHVWPQSFNDEDVIYWVENTDFGDQAVALDGEYSLVPEEFMAWHQRLQDHGVKIVAPPMWMLVNTTENVDTEVSALSEGLGIAPSEYTQSAKAHGLDIITWTLERTDPGLQGWYWQSLATKYLTDGDKFALLQVLAEDVGVLGVFSDWPATTTFFANCMDFGMRNDDGEGEENDDDVS
;
A
#
# COMPACT_ATOMS: atom_id res chain seq x y z
N VAL A 1 16.56 -42.09 5.06
CA VAL A 1 15.80 -40.97 5.65
C VAL A 1 16.04 -39.81 4.71
N ALA A 2 15.08 -39.51 3.83
CA ALA A 2 15.20 -38.38 2.92
C ALA A 2 15.02 -37.11 3.75
N THR A 3 16.06 -36.30 3.81
CA THR A 3 15.99 -34.92 4.31
C THR A 3 15.03 -34.19 3.38
N VAL A 4 13.81 -33.94 3.86
CA VAL A 4 12.91 -32.98 3.22
C VAL A 4 13.56 -31.62 3.46
N VAL A 5 14.30 -31.13 2.47
CA VAL A 5 14.62 -29.70 2.39
C VAL A 5 13.28 -29.04 2.12
N SER A 6 12.64 -28.54 3.17
CA SER A 6 11.55 -27.58 3.03
C SER A 6 12.16 -26.36 2.34
N ALA A 7 11.95 -26.21 1.03
CA ALA A 7 12.14 -24.91 0.40
C ALA A 7 11.34 -23.91 1.24
N GLN A 8 12.01 -22.89 1.78
CA GLN A 8 11.30 -21.85 2.48
C GLN A 8 10.32 -21.23 1.46
N PRO A 9 9.03 -21.04 1.80
CA PRO A 9 8.07 -20.42 0.88
C PRO A 9 8.44 -19.00 0.45
N SER A 10 9.54 -18.43 0.98
CA SER A 10 10.12 -17.15 0.61
C SER A 10 10.76 -17.10 -0.79
N GLU A 11 11.05 -18.20 -1.47
CA GLU A 11 11.71 -18.10 -2.80
C GLU A 11 10.75 -18.10 -3.99
N ILE A 12 9.52 -18.61 -3.84
CA ILE A 12 8.61 -18.79 -4.99
C ILE A 12 7.60 -17.65 -5.03
N ILE A 13 7.76 -16.76 -6.01
CA ILE A 13 6.77 -15.74 -6.35
C ILE A 13 5.65 -16.34 -7.20
N SER A 14 4.41 -16.12 -6.78
CA SER A 14 3.19 -16.59 -7.44
C SER A 14 2.27 -15.43 -7.75
N LEU A 15 2.17 -15.10 -9.03
CA LEU A 15 1.37 -13.97 -9.50
C LEU A 15 -0.11 -14.30 -9.73
N GLY A 16 -0.49 -15.58 -9.70
CA GLY A 16 -1.84 -16.02 -10.03
C GLY A 16 -2.23 -15.67 -11.47
N THR A 17 -3.53 -15.57 -11.75
CA THR A 17 -4.06 -15.32 -13.10
C THR A 17 -4.35 -13.84 -13.39
N ARG A 18 -4.40 -12.99 -12.35
CA ARG A 18 -4.86 -11.60 -12.44
C ARG A 18 -4.04 -10.75 -13.42
N PRO A 19 -2.70 -10.74 -13.40
CA PRO A 19 -1.93 -9.93 -14.35
C PRO A 19 -2.19 -10.34 -15.81
N TYR A 20 -2.24 -11.64 -16.10
CA TYR A 20 -2.52 -12.15 -17.45
C TYR A 20 -3.91 -11.73 -17.95
N TYR A 21 -4.93 -11.83 -17.10
CA TYR A 21 -6.27 -11.33 -17.41
C TYR A 21 -6.27 -9.82 -17.73
N LEU A 22 -5.53 -9.03 -16.95
CA LEU A 22 -5.40 -7.59 -17.20
C LEU A 22 -4.72 -7.30 -18.54
N VAL A 23 -3.70 -8.08 -18.93
CA VAL A 23 -3.06 -7.93 -20.23
C VAL A 23 -4.03 -8.25 -21.38
N ASP A 24 -4.87 -9.28 -21.23
CA ASP A 24 -5.89 -9.61 -22.23
C ASP A 24 -6.87 -8.44 -22.45
N GLU A 25 -7.26 -7.75 -21.37
CA GLU A 25 -8.14 -6.59 -21.38
C GLU A 25 -7.49 -5.29 -21.88
N MET A 26 -6.16 -5.26 -22.08
CA MET A 26 -5.49 -4.07 -22.63
C MET A 26 -5.94 -3.77 -24.07
N LYS A 27 -5.95 -2.49 -24.43
CA LYS A 27 -6.08 -2.07 -25.83
C LYS A 27 -4.79 -2.41 -26.61
N PRO A 28 -4.85 -2.63 -27.93
CA PRO A 28 -3.65 -2.81 -28.76
C PRO A 28 -2.67 -1.66 -28.57
N SER A 29 -1.43 -1.99 -28.20
CA SER A 29 -0.34 -1.03 -27.92
C SER A 29 0.99 -1.79 -27.86
N ASP A 30 2.11 -1.08 -28.02
CA ASP A 30 3.46 -1.65 -27.86
C ASP A 30 3.65 -2.26 -26.47
N LEU A 31 3.08 -1.65 -25.43
CA LEU A 31 3.09 -2.20 -24.08
C LEU A 31 2.34 -3.54 -24.00
N LYS A 32 1.16 -3.65 -24.63
CA LYS A 32 0.44 -4.93 -24.68
C LYS A 32 1.29 -6.00 -25.37
N GLU A 33 1.94 -5.68 -26.48
CA GLU A 33 2.82 -6.63 -27.18
C GLU A 33 3.99 -7.08 -26.29
N LYS A 34 4.58 -6.18 -25.51
CA LYS A 34 5.65 -6.49 -24.55
C LYS A 34 5.17 -7.38 -23.40
N LEU A 35 3.97 -7.12 -22.86
CA LEU A 35 3.41 -7.83 -21.70
C LEU A 35 2.71 -9.16 -22.04
N ALA A 36 2.07 -9.28 -23.21
CA ALA A 36 1.12 -10.36 -23.50
C ALA A 36 1.70 -11.78 -23.51
N SER A 37 0.96 -12.74 -22.94
CA SER A 37 1.10 -14.17 -23.23
C SER A 37 0.18 -14.54 -24.38
N THR A 38 0.68 -15.28 -25.36
CA THR A 38 -0.07 -15.52 -26.60
C THR A 38 -0.84 -16.84 -26.54
N GLU A 39 -2.11 -16.83 -26.14
CA GLU A 39 -3.05 -17.87 -26.62
C GLU A 39 -3.78 -17.46 -27.91
N LEU A 40 -3.71 -16.19 -28.35
CA LEU A 40 -4.42 -15.72 -29.56
C LEU A 40 -3.61 -14.84 -30.53
N VAL A 41 -2.31 -14.64 -30.31
CA VAL A 41 -1.40 -14.04 -31.32
C VAL A 41 -0.64 -15.18 -32.00
N PRO A 42 -0.51 -15.20 -33.34
CA PRO A 42 0.18 -16.28 -34.03
C PRO A 42 1.60 -16.47 -33.50
N MET A 43 2.01 -17.74 -33.45
CA MET A 43 3.25 -18.42 -33.05
C MET A 43 4.61 -17.79 -33.45
N PHE A 44 4.71 -16.47 -33.55
CA PHE A 44 5.86 -15.71 -34.05
C PHE A 44 6.39 -14.65 -33.07
N LEU A 45 5.83 -14.51 -31.85
CA LEU A 45 6.38 -13.65 -30.78
C LEU A 45 6.79 -14.47 -29.54
N PRO A 46 7.90 -15.24 -29.60
CA PRO A 46 8.37 -16.09 -28.50
C PRO A 46 9.05 -15.33 -27.35
N GLU A 47 9.14 -14.00 -27.39
CA GLU A 47 9.94 -13.19 -26.44
C GLU A 47 9.11 -12.31 -25.48
N SER A 48 7.78 -12.31 -25.55
CA SER A 48 6.95 -11.50 -24.64
C SER A 48 7.07 -11.97 -23.18
N CYS A 49 6.99 -11.04 -22.23
CA CYS A 49 7.31 -11.31 -20.82
C CYS A 49 6.53 -12.49 -20.24
N ALA A 50 5.21 -12.50 -20.43
CA ALA A 50 4.34 -13.54 -19.91
C ALA A 50 4.59 -14.94 -20.54
N ASN A 51 5.22 -15.01 -21.72
CA ASN A 51 5.59 -16.27 -22.37
C ASN A 51 7.03 -16.70 -22.06
N SER A 52 7.93 -15.75 -21.80
CA SER A 52 9.37 -15.99 -21.68
C SER A 52 9.84 -16.14 -20.22
N MET A 53 9.13 -15.53 -19.26
CA MET A 53 9.48 -15.65 -17.85
C MET A 53 9.04 -16.99 -17.25
N THR A 54 10.01 -17.77 -16.82
CA THR A 54 9.82 -19.03 -16.09
C THR A 54 9.89 -18.85 -14.57
N SER A 55 10.32 -17.67 -14.11
CA SER A 55 10.39 -17.26 -12.71
C SER A 55 10.21 -15.74 -12.60
N PHE A 56 9.59 -15.30 -11.49
CA PHE A 56 9.45 -13.89 -11.14
C PHE A 56 10.23 -13.60 -9.86
N GLY A 57 10.84 -12.42 -9.79
CA GLY A 57 11.52 -11.90 -8.61
C GLY A 57 10.66 -10.91 -7.84
N ARG A 58 11.11 -10.57 -6.62
CA ARG A 58 10.56 -9.45 -5.87
C ARG A 58 10.97 -8.13 -6.49
N SER A 59 10.12 -7.13 -6.35
CA SER A 59 10.44 -5.77 -6.77
C SER A 59 10.01 -4.76 -5.71
N ASP A 60 10.92 -3.83 -5.37
CA ASP A 60 10.64 -2.68 -4.51
C ASP A 60 9.67 -1.69 -5.14
N PHE A 61 9.48 -1.75 -6.45
CA PHE A 61 8.43 -1.00 -7.14
C PHE A 61 7.02 -1.47 -6.74
N SER A 62 6.89 -2.75 -6.34
CA SER A 62 5.62 -3.32 -5.89
C SER A 62 5.48 -3.20 -4.37
N ILE A 63 4.55 -2.34 -3.94
CA ILE A 63 4.26 -2.11 -2.53
C ILE A 63 2.91 -2.76 -2.15
N GLY A 64 2.94 -3.67 -1.17
CA GLY A 64 1.74 -4.30 -0.63
C GLY A 64 0.97 -3.38 0.30
N HIS A 65 -0.08 -2.73 -0.21
CA HIS A 65 -0.97 -1.86 0.57
C HIS A 65 -1.75 -2.72 1.56
N ARG A 66 -1.43 -2.58 2.85
CA ARG A 66 -1.97 -3.40 3.95
C ARG A 66 -1.84 -4.91 3.72
N GLY A 67 -0.83 -5.29 2.93
CA GLY A 67 -0.67 -6.62 2.35
C GLY A 67 -1.35 -6.79 0.99
N ALA A 68 -2.15 -7.84 0.81
CA ALA A 68 -2.90 -8.16 -0.41
C ALA A 68 -4.41 -8.01 -0.14
N CYS A 69 -4.81 -6.82 0.30
CA CYS A 69 -6.10 -6.59 0.95
C CYS A 69 -7.33 -6.60 0.03
N MET A 70 -7.16 -6.82 -1.29
CA MET A 70 -8.29 -7.10 -2.18
C MET A 70 -8.88 -8.49 -1.92
N MET A 71 -8.06 -9.44 -1.44
CA MET A 71 -8.45 -10.84 -1.21
C MET A 71 -8.43 -11.25 0.26
N PHE A 72 -7.54 -10.67 1.06
CA PHE A 72 -7.33 -11.02 2.46
C PHE A 72 -7.72 -9.86 3.36
N PRO A 73 -8.18 -10.11 4.60
CA PRO A 73 -8.39 -9.04 5.58
C PRO A 73 -7.15 -8.17 5.75
N GLU A 74 -7.31 -6.86 5.62
CA GLU A 74 -6.20 -5.90 5.70
C GLU A 74 -5.47 -5.95 7.06
N HIS A 75 -4.15 -5.76 7.01
CA HIS A 75 -3.24 -5.86 8.15
C HIS A 75 -3.44 -7.14 8.98
N THR A 76 -3.50 -8.28 8.29
CA THR A 76 -3.40 -9.60 8.91
C THR A 76 -2.13 -10.30 8.48
N VAL A 77 -1.68 -11.26 9.29
CA VAL A 77 -0.54 -12.11 8.95
C VAL A 77 -0.75 -12.78 7.59
N GLU A 78 -1.97 -13.22 7.29
CA GLU A 78 -2.35 -13.83 6.00
C GLU A 78 -2.20 -12.85 4.84
N SER A 79 -2.67 -11.60 5.00
CA SER A 79 -2.55 -10.55 3.98
C SER A 79 -1.09 -10.23 3.67
N TYR A 80 -0.23 -10.14 4.69
CA TYR A 80 1.21 -9.89 4.51
C TYR A 80 1.92 -11.06 3.82
N LYS A 81 1.63 -12.30 4.23
CA LYS A 81 2.17 -13.49 3.55
C LYS A 81 1.76 -13.52 2.08
N ALA A 82 0.50 -13.20 1.79
CA ALA A 82 0.00 -13.17 0.42
C ALA A 82 0.69 -12.10 -0.42
N ALA A 83 0.89 -10.88 0.10
CA ALA A 83 1.63 -9.83 -0.59
C ALA A 83 3.09 -10.24 -0.90
N ALA A 84 3.78 -10.82 0.09
CA ALA A 84 5.15 -11.28 -0.07
C ALA A 84 5.25 -12.42 -1.10
N MET A 85 4.30 -13.35 -1.10
CA MET A 85 4.21 -14.42 -2.10
C MET A 85 3.83 -13.90 -3.50
N GLN A 86 3.18 -12.75 -3.59
CA GLN A 86 2.89 -12.08 -4.86
C GLN A 86 4.05 -11.24 -5.37
N GLY A 87 5.16 -11.16 -4.63
CA GLY A 87 6.41 -10.51 -5.03
C GLY A 87 6.53 -9.03 -4.67
N ALA A 88 5.65 -8.53 -3.80
CA ALA A 88 5.84 -7.22 -3.18
C ALA A 88 7.21 -7.17 -2.48
N GLY A 89 8.06 -6.25 -2.89
CA GLY A 89 9.33 -5.99 -2.23
C GLY A 89 9.12 -5.27 -0.91
N ILE A 90 8.21 -4.30 -0.89
CA ILE A 90 7.88 -3.49 0.29
C ILE A 90 6.46 -3.81 0.72
N ILE A 91 6.22 -3.96 2.03
CA ILE A 91 4.87 -4.18 2.58
C ILE A 91 4.58 -3.17 3.68
N GLU A 92 3.36 -2.64 3.65
CA GLU A 92 2.89 -1.60 4.57
C GLU A 92 2.31 -2.19 5.86
N CYS A 93 2.64 -1.53 6.97
CA CYS A 93 1.91 -1.64 8.23
C CYS A 93 1.46 -0.25 8.65
N ASP A 94 0.14 -0.04 8.76
CA ASP A 94 -0.42 1.17 9.34
C ASP A 94 -0.35 1.02 10.86
N VAL A 95 0.48 1.81 11.50
CA VAL A 95 0.81 1.67 12.91
C VAL A 95 -0.18 2.47 13.73
N THR A 96 -0.86 1.82 14.68
CA THR A 96 -1.63 2.43 15.78
C THR A 96 -1.14 1.89 17.11
N PHE A 97 -1.65 2.42 18.23
CA PHE A 97 -1.30 1.93 19.58
C PHE A 97 -2.51 1.46 20.39
N THR A 98 -2.26 0.46 21.23
CA THR A 98 -3.24 -0.11 22.18
C THR A 98 -3.33 0.72 23.47
N LYS A 99 -4.29 0.38 24.33
CA LYS A 99 -4.47 1.00 25.66
C LYS A 99 -3.23 0.92 26.54
N ASP A 100 -2.48 -0.17 26.43
CA ASP A 100 -1.23 -0.45 27.12
C ASP A 100 0.02 -0.03 26.32
N LEU A 101 -0.18 0.80 25.28
CA LEU A 101 0.86 1.44 24.46
C LEU A 101 1.71 0.49 23.60
N GLU A 102 1.20 -0.71 23.31
CA GLU A 102 1.82 -1.60 22.32
C GLU A 102 1.42 -1.18 20.91
N LEU A 103 2.31 -1.35 19.93
CA LEU A 103 2.06 -0.98 18.55
C LEU A 103 1.43 -2.14 17.77
N VAL A 104 0.39 -1.85 16.99
CA VAL A 104 -0.34 -2.84 16.18
C VAL A 104 -0.60 -2.32 14.77
N CYS A 105 -0.62 -3.23 13.79
CA CYS A 105 -0.92 -2.89 12.41
C CYS A 105 -2.44 -2.79 12.19
N ARG A 106 -2.99 -1.58 12.06
CA ARG A 106 -4.39 -1.27 11.77
C ARG A 106 -4.48 0.05 10.98
N HIS A 107 -5.37 0.11 9.98
CA HIS A 107 -5.48 1.27 9.10
C HIS A 107 -5.94 2.54 9.82
N SER A 108 -6.73 2.41 10.88
CA SER A 108 -7.10 3.54 11.71
C SER A 108 -7.21 3.10 13.15
N GLN A 109 -6.94 4.03 14.07
CA GLN A 109 -7.10 3.74 15.49
C GLN A 109 -8.52 3.29 15.81
N CYS A 110 -9.55 3.62 15.03
CA CYS A 110 -10.95 3.27 15.29
C CYS A 110 -11.63 2.42 14.21
N ASP A 111 -10.88 1.53 13.53
CA ASP A 111 -11.40 0.66 12.46
C ASP A 111 -11.92 -0.70 12.93
N LEU A 112 -11.78 -1.05 14.21
CA LEU A 112 -11.97 -2.44 14.67
C LEU A 112 -13.38 -2.97 14.41
N HIS A 113 -14.40 -2.10 14.42
CA HIS A 113 -15.78 -2.50 14.25
C HIS A 113 -16.13 -2.97 12.82
N THR A 114 -15.42 -2.48 11.79
CA THR A 114 -15.60 -2.92 10.40
C THR A 114 -14.56 -3.94 9.96
N THR A 115 -13.48 -4.14 10.72
CA THR A 115 -12.33 -4.96 10.28
C THR A 115 -12.05 -6.16 11.17
N THR A 116 -12.78 -6.32 12.27
CA THR A 116 -12.64 -7.47 13.17
C THR A 116 -13.98 -8.05 13.58
N ASN A 117 -13.95 -9.13 14.35
CA ASN A 117 -15.14 -9.74 14.97
C ASN A 117 -15.60 -9.06 16.28
N VAL A 118 -15.04 -7.89 16.66
CA VAL A 118 -15.30 -7.23 17.95
C VAL A 118 -16.79 -7.02 18.25
N VAL A 119 -17.59 -6.65 17.23
CA VAL A 119 -19.03 -6.39 17.37
C VAL A 119 -19.80 -7.66 17.77
N THR A 120 -19.38 -8.82 17.26
CA THR A 120 -20.01 -10.12 17.57
C THR A 120 -19.49 -10.77 18.86
N ARG A 121 -18.65 -10.05 19.62
CA ARG A 121 -18.11 -10.50 20.90
C ARG A 121 -18.63 -9.58 22.01
N PRO A 122 -19.75 -9.90 22.69
CA PRO A 122 -20.41 -8.99 23.62
C PRO A 122 -19.50 -8.40 24.70
N GLU A 123 -18.54 -9.17 25.20
CA GLU A 123 -17.55 -8.75 26.19
C GLU A 123 -16.54 -7.71 25.68
N LEU A 124 -16.25 -7.73 24.37
CA LEU A 124 -15.35 -6.77 23.71
C LEU A 124 -16.13 -5.58 23.14
N ASN A 125 -17.28 -5.82 22.51
CA ASN A 125 -18.17 -4.77 22.02
C ASN A 125 -18.52 -3.75 23.13
N ALA A 126 -18.78 -4.24 24.36
CA ALA A 126 -19.08 -3.40 25.51
C ALA A 126 -17.93 -2.47 25.96
N LYS A 127 -16.69 -2.69 25.48
CA LYS A 127 -15.51 -1.87 25.80
C LYS A 127 -15.23 -0.81 24.74
N CYS A 128 -15.83 -0.92 23.55
CA CYS A 128 -15.66 0.09 22.52
C CYS A 128 -16.06 1.47 23.04
N THR A 129 -15.35 2.51 22.58
CA THR A 129 -15.71 3.92 22.85
C THR A 129 -17.19 4.18 22.61
N THR A 130 -17.73 3.65 21.50
CA THR A 130 -19.17 3.53 21.26
C THR A 130 -19.48 2.07 20.88
N PRO A 131 -20.06 1.27 21.79
CA PRO A 131 -20.48 -0.09 21.48
C PRO A 131 -21.53 -0.12 20.36
N TRP A 132 -21.52 -1.18 19.55
CA TRP A 132 -22.58 -1.41 18.60
C TRP A 132 -23.88 -1.76 19.34
N ASP A 133 -24.98 -1.16 18.88
CA ASP A 133 -26.37 -1.49 19.17
C ASP A 133 -27.23 -1.08 17.97
N THR A 134 -28.46 -1.56 17.85
CA THR A 134 -29.33 -1.23 16.71
C THR A 134 -29.56 0.29 16.63
N GLY A 135 -29.23 0.87 15.47
CA GLY A 135 -29.34 2.30 15.20
C GLY A 135 -28.18 3.14 15.74
N VAL A 136 -27.15 2.50 16.33
CA VAL A 136 -25.96 3.17 16.87
C VAL A 136 -24.78 2.89 15.96
N SER A 137 -24.12 3.94 15.48
CA SER A 137 -22.85 3.79 14.77
C SER A 137 -21.75 3.46 15.77
N PRO A 138 -21.14 2.27 15.70
CA PRO A 138 -20.08 1.90 16.63
C PRO A 138 -18.80 2.68 16.35
N LYS A 139 -17.98 2.81 17.38
CA LYS A 139 -16.61 3.32 17.34
C LYS A 139 -15.80 2.45 18.30
N CYS A 140 -15.04 1.51 17.74
CA CYS A 140 -14.18 0.59 18.48
C CYS A 140 -12.74 0.90 18.12
N CYS A 141 -11.96 1.36 19.09
CA CYS A 141 -10.59 1.82 18.85
C CYS A 141 -9.54 0.91 19.48
N THR A 142 -8.35 0.79 18.88
CA THR A 142 -7.24 0.02 19.45
C THR A 142 -6.86 0.51 20.84
N SER A 143 -6.98 1.81 21.11
CA SER A 143 -6.82 2.43 22.43
C SER A 143 -7.87 2.04 23.48
N ASP A 144 -8.97 1.39 23.10
CA ASP A 144 -9.98 0.87 24.04
C ASP A 144 -9.52 -0.44 24.70
N PHE A 145 -8.60 -1.16 24.06
CA PHE A 145 -8.23 -2.55 24.36
C PHE A 145 -6.74 -2.70 24.72
N THR A 146 -6.41 -3.68 25.57
CA THR A 146 -5.01 -4.11 25.75
C THR A 146 -4.52 -4.92 24.55
N LEU A 147 -3.21 -5.12 24.42
CA LEU A 147 -2.67 -5.99 23.38
C LEU A 147 -3.23 -7.42 23.47
N GLU A 148 -3.34 -7.97 24.68
CA GLU A 148 -3.91 -9.31 24.89
C GLU A 148 -5.34 -9.41 24.33
N GLU A 149 -6.15 -8.36 24.51
CA GLU A 149 -7.52 -8.30 24.00
C GLU A 149 -7.54 -8.21 22.47
N ILE A 150 -6.69 -7.37 21.87
CA ILE A 150 -6.53 -7.25 20.41
C ILE A 150 -6.11 -8.59 19.80
N LYS A 151 -5.12 -9.28 20.38
CA LYS A 151 -4.64 -10.59 19.91
C LYS A 151 -5.70 -11.70 20.05
N SER A 152 -6.76 -11.48 20.81
CA SER A 152 -7.90 -12.41 20.88
C SER A 152 -8.93 -12.21 19.76
N MET A 153 -8.88 -11.08 19.04
CA MET A 153 -9.79 -10.78 17.94
C MET A 153 -9.36 -11.49 16.65
N CYS A 154 -10.31 -11.70 15.75
CA CYS A 154 -10.05 -12.18 14.40
C CYS A 154 -10.26 -11.05 13.41
N GLY A 155 -9.31 -10.84 12.49
CA GLY A 155 -9.49 -9.95 11.34
C GLY A 155 -10.54 -10.47 10.37
N LYS A 156 -11.22 -9.56 9.69
CA LYS A 156 -12.16 -9.83 8.59
C LYS A 156 -12.02 -8.75 7.51
N MET A 157 -12.65 -8.96 6.36
CA MET A 157 -12.70 -7.91 5.34
C MET A 157 -13.32 -6.64 5.91
N ASP A 158 -12.75 -5.48 5.54
CA ASP A 158 -13.30 -4.19 5.89
C ASP A 158 -14.70 -4.05 5.27
N SER A 159 -15.70 -4.16 6.13
CA SER A 159 -17.10 -4.11 5.75
C SER A 159 -18.00 -3.93 6.97
N SER A 160 -19.14 -3.29 6.75
CA SER A 160 -20.26 -3.35 7.67
C SER A 160 -21.55 -3.07 6.91
N ASN A 161 -22.65 -3.67 7.36
CA ASN A 161 -23.98 -3.29 6.89
C ASN A 161 -24.48 -2.00 7.58
N ASP A 162 -25.68 -1.59 7.20
CA ASP A 162 -26.40 -0.49 7.82
C ASP A 162 -26.50 -0.66 9.35
N VAL A 163 -26.31 0.43 10.09
CA VAL A 163 -26.42 0.48 11.56
C VAL A 163 -27.80 0.07 12.08
N ASN A 164 -28.83 0.09 11.22
CA ASN A 164 -30.17 -0.39 11.53
C ASN A 164 -30.32 -1.93 11.46
N GLY A 165 -29.22 -2.67 11.24
CA GLY A 165 -29.19 -4.12 11.39
C GLY A 165 -29.75 -4.58 12.73
N THR A 166 -30.43 -5.73 12.74
CA THR A 166 -31.14 -6.22 13.93
C THR A 166 -30.30 -7.16 14.80
N THR A 167 -29.15 -7.60 14.28
CA THR A 167 -28.19 -8.45 15.01
C THR A 167 -26.75 -7.99 14.80
N PRO A 168 -25.83 -8.24 15.78
CA PRO A 168 -24.41 -7.94 15.61
C PRO A 168 -23.80 -8.61 14.38
N GLU A 169 -24.22 -9.85 14.07
CA GLU A 169 -23.74 -10.62 12.92
C GLU A 169 -24.15 -9.98 11.60
N GLU A 170 -25.40 -9.51 11.49
CA GLU A 170 -25.89 -8.79 10.30
C GLU A 170 -25.09 -7.52 10.05
N TYR A 171 -24.74 -6.77 11.10
CA TYR A 171 -23.91 -5.58 10.97
C TYR A 171 -22.48 -5.94 10.55
N ALA A 172 -21.84 -6.87 11.26
CA ALA A 172 -20.41 -7.12 11.13
C ALA A 172 -20.00 -7.83 9.83
N TYR A 173 -20.82 -8.72 9.28
CA TYR A 173 -20.43 -9.59 8.17
C TYR A 173 -21.16 -9.32 6.84
N GLY A 174 -21.68 -8.11 6.65
CA GLY A 174 -22.21 -7.68 5.36
C GLY A 174 -21.56 -6.40 4.85
N GLY A 175 -21.83 -6.08 3.59
CA GLY A 175 -21.31 -4.87 2.94
C GLY A 175 -19.91 -5.01 2.34
N THR A 176 -19.34 -6.23 2.27
CA THR A 176 -18.14 -6.47 1.45
C THR A 176 -18.48 -6.13 0.00
N VAL A 177 -17.74 -5.19 -0.59
CA VAL A 177 -17.94 -4.78 -1.99
C VAL A 177 -17.66 -5.95 -2.94
N ASP A 178 -18.44 -6.08 -4.02
CA ASP A 178 -18.46 -7.26 -4.89
C ASP A 178 -17.14 -7.54 -5.65
N TRP A 179 -16.24 -6.55 -5.71
CA TRP A 179 -14.90 -6.70 -6.30
C TRP A 179 -13.84 -7.14 -5.27
N ARG A 180 -14.19 -7.28 -3.99
CA ARG A 180 -13.42 -7.97 -2.95
C ARG A 180 -14.04 -9.34 -2.66
N THR A 181 -13.37 -10.16 -1.86
CA THR A 181 -13.87 -11.51 -1.54
C THR A 181 -13.72 -11.86 -0.07
N ASP A 182 -14.68 -12.64 0.44
CA ASP A 182 -14.63 -13.25 1.77
C ASP A 182 -14.07 -14.69 1.76
N LEU A 183 -13.58 -15.16 0.60
CA LEU A 183 -13.06 -16.52 0.45
C LEU A 183 -11.86 -16.81 1.36
N TYR A 184 -11.07 -15.79 1.70
CA TYR A 184 -9.88 -15.88 2.54
C TYR A 184 -10.05 -15.19 3.91
N SER A 185 -11.28 -14.82 4.28
CA SER A 185 -11.60 -14.08 5.51
C SER A 185 -12.42 -14.89 6.52
N SER A 186 -12.51 -16.21 6.36
CA SER A 186 -13.37 -17.04 7.22
C SER A 186 -13.05 -16.83 8.71
N ILE A 187 -14.08 -16.56 9.50
CA ILE A 187 -13.92 -16.44 10.96
C ILE A 187 -13.38 -17.74 11.58
N SER A 188 -13.61 -18.89 10.93
CA SER A 188 -13.07 -20.17 11.39
C SER A 188 -11.55 -20.27 11.24
N SER A 189 -10.96 -19.55 10.27
CA SER A 189 -9.50 -19.42 10.14
C SER A 189 -8.92 -18.34 11.04
N CYS A 190 -9.77 -17.46 11.60
CA CYS A 190 -9.42 -16.36 12.49
C CYS A 190 -8.14 -15.60 12.05
N PRO A 191 -8.19 -14.85 10.93
CA PRO A 191 -7.05 -14.09 10.43
C PRO A 191 -6.38 -13.26 11.53
N GLU A 192 -5.07 -13.42 11.67
CA GLU A 192 -4.34 -12.93 12.84
C GLU A 192 -3.97 -11.46 12.70
N ILE A 193 -4.24 -10.66 13.74
CA ILE A 193 -3.82 -9.25 13.83
C ILE A 193 -2.38 -9.22 14.38
N PRO A 194 -1.39 -8.73 13.61
CA PRO A 194 -0.02 -8.63 14.07
C PRO A 194 0.21 -7.33 14.87
N THR A 195 1.07 -7.41 15.87
CA THR A 195 1.79 -6.23 16.37
C THR A 195 2.69 -5.66 15.28
N HIS A 196 3.12 -4.41 15.45
CA HIS A 196 4.11 -3.83 14.55
C HIS A 196 5.42 -4.64 14.56
N MET A 197 5.95 -4.99 15.74
CA MET A 197 7.11 -5.90 15.88
C MET A 197 6.92 -7.28 15.22
N GLU A 198 5.78 -7.95 15.42
CA GLU A 198 5.50 -9.23 14.74
C GLU A 198 5.46 -9.07 13.22
N SER A 199 4.97 -7.93 12.71
CA SER A 199 5.01 -7.66 11.27
C SER A 199 6.46 -7.47 10.77
N ILE A 200 7.31 -6.79 11.56
CA ILE A 200 8.73 -6.63 11.24
C ILE A 200 9.41 -7.99 11.07
N GLU A 201 9.22 -8.88 12.05
CA GLU A 201 9.79 -10.23 12.04
C GLU A 201 9.26 -11.09 10.89
N LEU A 202 7.95 -11.04 10.64
CA LEU A 202 7.32 -11.77 9.54
C LEU A 202 7.89 -11.35 8.19
N LEU A 203 7.89 -10.05 7.89
CA LEU A 203 8.33 -9.53 6.61
C LEU A 203 9.84 -9.77 6.40
N LYS A 204 10.64 -9.70 7.47
CA LYS A 204 12.06 -10.11 7.45
C LYS A 204 12.24 -11.55 6.96
N SER A 205 11.37 -12.46 7.38
CA SER A 205 11.43 -13.87 6.97
C SER A 205 11.11 -14.10 5.48
N TYR A 206 10.47 -13.13 4.83
CA TYR A 206 10.19 -13.14 3.41
C TYR A 206 11.18 -12.34 2.57
N ASP A 207 12.24 -11.80 3.19
CA ASP A 207 13.09 -10.79 2.58
C ASP A 207 12.23 -9.65 2.00
N ALA A 208 11.30 -9.11 2.78
CA ALA A 208 10.54 -7.92 2.41
C ALA A 208 11.07 -6.71 3.20
N LYS A 209 11.00 -5.54 2.57
CA LYS A 209 11.27 -4.22 3.14
C LYS A 209 9.95 -3.62 3.66
N TYR A 210 10.02 -2.44 4.26
CA TYR A 210 8.96 -1.92 5.12
C TYR A 210 8.55 -0.50 4.73
N THR A 211 7.25 -0.20 4.80
CA THR A 211 6.74 1.17 4.74
C THR A 211 5.72 1.39 5.86
N PRO A 212 6.15 1.64 7.11
CA PRO A 212 5.23 1.83 8.22
C PRO A 212 4.55 3.21 8.13
N GLU A 213 3.21 3.26 8.18
CA GLU A 213 2.46 4.52 8.28
C GLU A 213 2.14 4.84 9.74
N LEU A 214 2.62 5.97 10.28
CA LEU A 214 2.18 6.43 11.59
C LEU A 214 0.77 7.03 11.49
N LYS A 215 -0.25 6.31 11.94
CA LYS A 215 -1.64 6.80 11.86
C LYS A 215 -1.91 7.88 12.90
N GLY A 216 -2.67 8.90 12.50
CA GLY A 216 -3.15 9.93 13.41
C GLY A 216 -3.95 9.34 14.58
N PRO A 217 -3.66 9.73 15.84
CA PRO A 217 -4.41 9.26 16.99
C PRO A 217 -5.84 9.81 16.99
N ALA A 218 -6.80 8.95 17.31
CA ALA A 218 -8.21 9.26 17.55
C ALA A 218 -8.53 9.53 19.04
N VAL A 219 -7.49 9.83 19.82
CA VAL A 219 -7.51 10.21 21.25
C VAL A 219 -6.78 11.54 21.43
N GLU A 220 -7.03 12.22 22.55
CA GLU A 220 -6.27 13.42 22.92
C GLU A 220 -4.82 13.04 23.26
N MET A 221 -3.87 13.74 22.62
CA MET A 221 -2.45 13.62 22.91
C MET A 221 -1.98 14.81 23.78
N PRO A 222 -1.09 14.58 24.77
CA PRO A 222 -0.48 13.30 25.11
C PRO A 222 -1.44 12.33 25.82
N PHE A 223 -1.35 11.06 25.47
CA PHE A 223 -2.21 10.01 26.03
C PHE A 223 -1.77 9.57 27.44
N LEU A 224 -2.67 8.93 28.19
CA LEU A 224 -2.48 8.47 29.58
C LEU A 224 -1.94 9.55 30.55
N GLY A 225 -2.51 10.74 30.50
CA GLY A 225 -2.24 11.80 31.48
C GLY A 225 -0.91 12.53 31.30
N GLY A 226 -0.40 12.59 30.06
CA GLY A 226 0.81 13.35 29.72
C GLY A 226 2.01 12.51 29.30
N ASN A 227 1.97 11.19 29.46
CA ASN A 227 3.17 10.34 29.39
C ASN A 227 3.52 9.82 27.99
N PHE A 228 2.57 9.88 27.05
CA PHE A 228 2.80 9.41 25.67
C PHE A 228 2.43 10.52 24.68
N THR A 229 3.43 11.27 24.24
CA THR A 229 3.28 12.40 23.29
C THR A 229 3.24 11.91 21.85
N GLN A 230 2.88 12.80 20.91
CA GLN A 230 2.93 12.48 19.48
C GLN A 230 4.36 12.11 19.03
N GLU A 231 5.36 12.90 19.43
CA GLU A 231 6.78 12.58 19.15
C GLU A 231 7.22 11.25 19.77
N ALA A 232 6.77 10.93 21.00
CA ALA A 232 7.09 9.65 21.63
C ALA A 232 6.48 8.47 20.87
N TYR A 233 5.32 8.68 20.25
CA TYR A 233 4.68 7.70 19.39
C TYR A 233 5.42 7.54 18.05
N ALA A 234 5.76 8.64 17.39
CA ALA A 234 6.58 8.64 16.18
C ALA A 234 7.95 7.97 16.41
N GLN A 235 8.58 8.23 17.56
CA GLN A 235 9.85 7.60 17.94
C GLN A 235 9.68 6.11 18.26
N LYS A 236 8.63 5.72 18.99
CA LYS A 236 8.41 4.31 19.35
C LYS A 236 8.28 3.41 18.12
N MET A 237 7.66 3.90 17.04
CA MET A 237 7.58 3.17 15.77
C MET A 237 8.98 2.89 15.19
N ILE A 238 9.87 3.88 15.19
CA ILE A 238 11.26 3.74 14.73
C ILE A 238 12.09 2.86 15.67
N ASP A 239 11.89 2.97 16.97
CA ASP A 239 12.61 2.18 17.98
C ASP A 239 12.41 0.67 17.79
N GLU A 240 11.24 0.24 17.31
CA GLU A 240 10.99 -1.18 17.02
C GLU A 240 11.83 -1.69 15.83
N TYR A 241 12.08 -0.87 14.80
CA TYR A 241 13.01 -1.22 13.73
C TYR A 241 14.47 -1.27 14.20
N ILE A 242 14.87 -0.32 15.05
CA ILE A 242 16.20 -0.31 15.69
C ILE A 242 16.38 -1.58 16.52
N ALA A 243 15.40 -1.93 17.34
CA ALA A 243 15.42 -3.13 18.18
C ALA A 243 15.50 -4.42 17.35
N ALA A 244 14.82 -4.46 16.19
CA ALA A 244 14.85 -5.59 15.26
C ALA A 244 16.12 -5.66 14.39
N GLY A 245 17.01 -4.66 14.50
CA GLY A 245 18.24 -4.54 13.72
C GLY A 245 17.97 -4.39 12.22
N VAL A 246 16.91 -3.68 11.86
CA VAL A 246 16.60 -3.36 10.45
C VAL A 246 17.37 -2.10 10.05
N PRO A 247 18.12 -2.13 8.92
CA PRO A 247 18.84 -0.94 8.47
C PRO A 247 17.85 0.14 8.02
N PRO A 248 18.16 1.44 8.25
CA PRO A 248 17.29 2.54 7.82
C PRO A 248 16.94 2.53 6.33
N SER A 249 17.87 2.10 5.47
CA SER A 249 17.67 1.97 4.01
C SER A 249 16.62 0.93 3.58
N HIS A 250 16.05 0.17 4.53
CA HIS A 250 15.00 -0.82 4.26
C HIS A 250 13.62 -0.36 4.71
N VAL A 251 13.49 0.86 5.26
CA VAL A 251 12.26 1.33 5.90
C VAL A 251 11.91 2.73 5.39
N TRP A 252 10.72 2.88 4.81
CA TRP A 252 10.16 4.16 4.38
C TRP A 252 9.07 4.61 5.38
N PRO A 253 9.42 5.25 6.51
CA PRO A 253 8.41 5.69 7.46
C PRO A 253 7.57 6.81 6.84
N GLN A 254 6.25 6.68 6.92
CA GLN A 254 5.30 7.58 6.25
C GLN A 254 4.26 8.14 7.23
N SER A 255 3.77 9.35 6.97
CA SER A 255 2.69 9.98 7.74
C SER A 255 1.98 11.06 6.92
N PHE A 256 0.68 11.24 7.16
CA PHE A 256 -0.09 12.42 6.69
C PHE A 256 0.18 13.68 7.53
N ASN A 257 0.84 13.54 8.67
CA ASN A 257 1.23 14.65 9.51
C ASN A 257 2.71 14.99 9.26
N ASP A 258 2.93 16.09 8.55
CA ASP A 258 4.28 16.59 8.20
C ASP A 258 5.21 16.68 9.40
N GLU A 259 4.70 17.01 10.60
CA GLU A 259 5.54 17.16 11.79
C GLU A 259 6.15 15.81 12.23
N ASP A 260 5.47 14.68 11.99
CA ASP A 260 6.05 13.36 12.27
C ASP A 260 7.19 13.05 11.27
N VAL A 261 7.00 13.43 10.01
CA VAL A 261 8.00 13.23 8.94
C VAL A 261 9.24 14.09 9.20
N ILE A 262 9.04 15.38 9.48
CA ILE A 262 10.11 16.32 9.84
C ILE A 262 10.83 15.85 11.10
N TYR A 263 10.09 15.36 12.11
CA TYR A 263 10.71 14.78 13.30
C TYR A 263 11.68 13.63 12.94
N TRP A 264 11.30 12.70 12.07
CA TRP A 264 12.20 11.61 11.66
C TRP A 264 13.40 12.11 10.86
N VAL A 265 13.22 13.09 9.98
CA VAL A 265 14.31 13.74 9.22
C VAL A 265 15.34 14.37 10.16
N GLU A 266 14.88 15.05 11.20
CA GLU A 266 15.76 15.79 12.11
C GLU A 266 16.39 14.91 13.21
N ASN A 267 15.76 13.79 13.58
CA ASN A 267 16.11 13.07 14.81
C ASN A 267 16.50 11.60 14.62
N THR A 268 16.40 11.05 13.40
CA THR A 268 16.66 9.62 13.16
C THR A 268 17.42 9.35 11.87
N ASP A 269 18.17 8.25 11.81
CA ASP A 269 18.81 7.79 10.57
C ASP A 269 17.78 7.29 9.52
N PHE A 270 16.52 7.10 9.92
CA PHE A 270 15.40 6.73 9.06
C PHE A 270 14.82 7.92 8.29
N GLY A 271 15.23 9.14 8.66
CA GLY A 271 14.83 10.39 8.03
C GLY A 271 15.12 10.47 6.53
N ASP A 272 16.18 9.82 6.06
CA ASP A 272 16.56 9.82 4.65
C ASP A 272 15.53 9.14 3.73
N GLN A 273 14.71 8.24 4.28
CA GLN A 273 13.62 7.57 3.56
C GLN A 273 12.23 8.00 4.04
N ALA A 274 12.13 9.06 4.85
CA ALA A 274 10.86 9.51 5.39
C ALA A 274 9.95 10.08 4.28
N VAL A 275 8.68 9.71 4.30
CA VAL A 275 7.70 9.97 3.24
C VAL A 275 6.55 10.84 3.77
N ALA A 276 6.35 12.00 3.14
CA ALA A 276 5.18 12.85 3.39
C ALA A 276 3.98 12.39 2.54
N LEU A 277 2.95 11.83 3.18
CA LEU A 277 1.70 11.45 2.50
C LEU A 277 0.86 12.69 2.23
N ASP A 278 0.38 12.84 1.00
CA ASP A 278 -0.51 13.96 0.66
C ASP A 278 -1.98 13.56 0.82
N GLY A 279 -2.66 14.21 1.77
CA GLY A 279 -4.08 14.06 2.07
C GLY A 279 -4.94 15.27 1.68
N GLU A 280 -4.35 16.31 1.11
CA GLU A 280 -5.00 17.60 0.86
C GLU A 280 -5.43 17.72 -0.61
N TYR A 281 -6.49 16.99 -0.96
CA TYR A 281 -6.94 16.81 -2.35
C TYR A 281 -7.56 18.04 -3.02
N SER A 282 -7.71 19.16 -2.29
CA SER A 282 -8.33 20.39 -2.79
C SER A 282 -7.33 21.51 -3.05
N LEU A 283 -6.03 21.25 -2.84
CA LEU A 283 -5.00 22.27 -3.04
C LEU A 283 -4.92 22.72 -4.50
N VAL A 284 -4.84 24.03 -4.69
CA VAL A 284 -4.51 24.60 -6.00
C VAL A 284 -2.99 24.58 -6.22
N PRO A 285 -2.50 24.77 -7.46
CA PRO A 285 -1.06 24.70 -7.75
C PRO A 285 -0.16 25.53 -6.86
N GLU A 286 -0.55 26.76 -6.57
CA GLU A 286 0.21 27.63 -5.66
C GLU A 286 0.37 27.02 -4.26
N GLU A 287 -0.65 26.32 -3.76
CA GLU A 287 -0.67 25.75 -2.42
C GLU A 287 0.18 24.48 -2.33
N PHE A 288 0.05 23.53 -3.26
CA PHE A 288 0.91 22.34 -3.23
C PHE A 288 2.37 22.67 -3.57
N MET A 289 2.63 23.70 -4.40
CA MET A 289 4.00 24.18 -4.63
C MET A 289 4.63 24.74 -3.35
N ALA A 290 3.86 25.53 -2.59
CA ALA A 290 4.32 26.04 -1.30
C ALA A 290 4.56 24.91 -0.27
N TRP A 291 3.72 23.87 -0.30
CA TRP A 291 3.90 22.68 0.53
C TRP A 291 5.17 21.90 0.14
N HIS A 292 5.40 21.63 -1.16
CA HIS A 292 6.64 21.01 -1.63
C HIS A 292 7.89 21.82 -1.25
N GLN A 293 7.85 23.14 -1.35
CA GLN A 293 8.95 24.00 -0.91
C GLN A 293 9.19 23.84 0.60
N ARG A 294 8.13 23.81 1.42
CA ARG A 294 8.25 23.59 2.86
C ARG A 294 8.92 22.25 3.17
N LEU A 295 8.50 21.17 2.52
CA LEU A 295 9.08 19.84 2.69
C LEU A 295 10.58 19.84 2.35
N GLN A 296 10.94 20.44 1.22
CA GLN A 296 12.34 20.61 0.81
C GLN A 296 13.15 21.41 1.84
N ASP A 297 12.60 22.51 2.38
CA ASP A 297 13.26 23.36 3.38
C ASP A 297 13.59 22.60 4.67
N HIS A 298 12.80 21.56 5.00
CA HIS A 298 13.02 20.67 6.14
C HIS A 298 13.80 19.39 5.78
N GLY A 299 14.28 19.25 4.55
CA GLY A 299 15.08 18.10 4.12
C GLY A 299 14.29 16.82 3.85
N VAL A 300 12.96 16.90 3.75
CA VAL A 300 12.11 15.78 3.30
C VAL A 300 12.39 15.52 1.83
N LYS A 301 12.57 14.24 1.46
CA LYS A 301 12.96 13.83 0.10
C LYS A 301 11.85 13.18 -0.70
N ILE A 302 10.82 12.64 -0.04
CA ILE A 302 9.82 11.78 -0.69
C ILE A 302 8.41 12.27 -0.37
N VAL A 303 7.59 12.42 -1.39
CA VAL A 303 6.14 12.66 -1.27
C VAL A 303 5.34 11.46 -1.77
N ALA A 304 4.17 11.25 -1.18
CA ALA A 304 3.27 10.17 -1.55
C ALA A 304 1.82 10.65 -1.74
N PRO A 305 1.49 11.21 -2.91
CA PRO A 305 0.11 11.54 -3.27
C PRO A 305 -0.64 10.34 -3.87
N PRO A 306 -1.99 10.39 -3.90
CA PRO A 306 -2.76 9.42 -4.64
C PRO A 306 -2.50 9.52 -6.16
N MET A 307 -2.57 8.40 -6.87
CA MET A 307 -2.15 8.31 -8.29
C MET A 307 -2.83 9.34 -9.20
N TRP A 308 -4.10 9.65 -8.96
CA TRP A 308 -4.86 10.58 -9.79
C TRP A 308 -4.32 12.01 -9.71
N MET A 309 -3.61 12.38 -8.64
CA MET A 309 -2.95 13.68 -8.54
C MET A 309 -1.69 13.77 -9.41
N LEU A 310 -1.05 12.65 -9.73
CA LEU A 310 0.21 12.60 -10.48
C LEU A 310 0.02 12.67 -12.00
N VAL A 311 -1.19 12.37 -12.49
CA VAL A 311 -1.47 12.28 -13.92
C VAL A 311 -2.77 12.99 -14.29
N ASN A 312 -2.86 13.39 -15.55
CA ASN A 312 -4.08 13.89 -16.17
C ASN A 312 -4.19 13.34 -17.60
N THR A 313 -5.29 13.62 -18.30
CA THR A 313 -5.34 13.38 -19.74
C THR A 313 -4.40 14.34 -20.46
N THR A 314 -3.85 13.92 -21.61
CA THR A 314 -2.97 14.77 -22.43
C THR A 314 -3.65 16.05 -22.92
N GLU A 315 -4.98 16.06 -23.04
CA GLU A 315 -5.77 17.24 -23.42
C GLU A 315 -5.89 18.28 -22.28
N ASN A 316 -5.63 17.86 -21.04
CA ASN A 316 -5.79 18.66 -19.84
C ASN A 316 -4.45 19.04 -19.19
N VAL A 317 -3.36 18.97 -19.95
CA VAL A 317 -2.05 19.47 -19.53
C VAL A 317 -1.59 20.55 -20.50
N ASP A 318 -1.06 21.65 -19.95
CA ASP A 318 -0.56 22.78 -20.75
C ASP A 318 0.93 22.64 -21.10
N THR A 319 1.51 21.46 -20.89
CA THR A 319 2.93 21.17 -21.10
C THR A 319 3.17 20.22 -22.26
N GLU A 320 4.39 20.27 -22.81
CA GLU A 320 4.83 19.26 -23.77
C GLU A 320 4.79 17.87 -23.12
N VAL A 321 4.23 16.90 -23.83
CA VAL A 321 4.10 15.52 -23.38
C VAL A 321 5.03 14.61 -24.17
N SER A 322 5.54 13.56 -23.54
CA SER A 322 6.37 12.57 -24.21
C SER A 322 5.55 11.79 -25.26
N ALA A 323 6.22 11.13 -26.20
CA ALA A 323 5.56 10.27 -27.17
C ALA A 323 4.80 9.10 -26.50
N LEU A 324 5.30 8.62 -25.36
CA LEU A 324 4.63 7.62 -24.52
C LEU A 324 3.31 8.18 -23.98
N SER A 325 3.38 9.32 -23.29
CA SER A 325 2.22 10.01 -22.74
C SER A 325 1.19 10.34 -23.83
N GLU A 326 1.62 10.82 -24.99
CA GLU A 326 0.75 11.10 -26.15
C GLU A 326 0.05 9.83 -26.65
N GLY A 327 0.79 8.73 -26.82
CA GLY A 327 0.26 7.45 -27.29
C GLY A 327 -0.77 6.81 -26.35
N LEU A 328 -0.59 6.98 -25.03
CA LEU A 328 -1.53 6.49 -24.01
C LEU A 328 -2.63 7.52 -23.68
N GLY A 329 -2.41 8.77 -24.04
CA GLY A 329 -3.26 9.91 -23.69
C GLY A 329 -3.35 10.15 -22.18
N ILE A 330 -2.29 9.83 -21.44
CA ILE A 330 -2.12 10.05 -20.00
C ILE A 330 -0.78 10.78 -19.86
N ALA A 331 -0.74 11.89 -19.13
CA ALA A 331 0.46 12.70 -18.97
C ALA A 331 0.70 13.10 -17.51
N PRO A 332 1.96 13.35 -17.10
CA PRO A 332 2.27 13.93 -15.80
C PRO A 332 1.52 15.24 -15.54
N SER A 333 0.95 15.36 -14.34
CA SER A 333 0.24 16.57 -13.89
C SER A 333 1.19 17.70 -13.47
N GLU A 334 0.63 18.88 -13.20
CA GLU A 334 1.37 20.00 -12.59
C GLU A 334 1.90 19.67 -11.20
N TYR A 335 1.22 18.81 -10.44
CA TYR A 335 1.72 18.30 -9.16
C TYR A 335 3.03 17.54 -9.36
N THR A 336 3.06 16.61 -10.32
CA THR A 336 4.28 15.83 -10.64
C THR A 336 5.43 16.77 -11.03
N GLN A 337 5.15 17.77 -11.85
CA GLN A 337 6.16 18.75 -12.28
C GLN A 337 6.68 19.56 -11.09
N SER A 338 5.79 19.95 -10.17
CA SER A 338 6.17 20.66 -8.94
C SER A 338 7.05 19.79 -8.04
N ALA A 339 6.67 18.54 -7.76
CA ALA A 339 7.46 17.64 -6.93
C ALA A 339 8.88 17.47 -7.49
N LYS A 340 9.00 17.20 -8.81
CA LYS A 340 10.29 17.09 -9.50
C LYS A 340 11.11 18.38 -9.44
N ALA A 341 10.47 19.54 -9.63
CA ALA A 341 11.16 20.84 -9.56
C ALA A 341 11.75 21.14 -8.17
N HIS A 342 11.18 20.54 -7.11
CA HIS A 342 11.68 20.64 -5.75
C HIS A 342 12.60 19.45 -5.37
N GLY A 343 12.98 18.60 -6.33
CA GLY A 343 13.86 17.45 -6.08
C GLY A 343 13.24 16.41 -5.16
N LEU A 344 11.90 16.32 -5.13
CA LEU A 344 11.18 15.32 -4.36
C LEU A 344 10.99 14.06 -5.21
N ASP A 345 11.40 12.93 -4.66
CA ASP A 345 11.04 11.61 -5.17
C ASP A 345 9.56 11.32 -4.87
N ILE A 346 8.98 10.39 -5.62
CA ILE A 346 7.54 10.12 -5.57
C ILE A 346 7.28 8.63 -5.33
N ILE A 347 6.48 8.32 -4.33
CA ILE A 347 5.78 7.03 -4.19
C ILE A 347 4.28 7.31 -4.40
N THR A 348 3.46 6.35 -4.83
CA THR A 348 2.03 6.65 -5.05
C THR A 348 1.07 5.51 -4.74
N TRP A 349 -0.19 5.85 -4.50
CA TRP A 349 -1.20 4.94 -3.97
C TRP A 349 -2.63 5.21 -4.52
N THR A 350 -3.54 4.25 -4.68
CA THR A 350 -3.36 2.79 -4.68
C THR A 350 -4.03 2.19 -5.91
N LEU A 351 -3.31 1.36 -6.69
CA LEU A 351 -3.70 0.92 -8.04
C LEU A 351 -5.02 0.13 -8.12
N GLU A 352 -5.23 -0.81 -7.21
CA GLU A 352 -6.26 -1.85 -7.33
C GLU A 352 -7.51 -1.58 -6.47
N ARG A 353 -7.55 -0.47 -5.74
CA ARG A 353 -8.67 -0.12 -4.84
C ARG A 353 -9.85 0.50 -5.59
N THR A 354 -10.28 -0.14 -6.68
CA THR A 354 -11.36 0.34 -7.56
C THR A 354 -12.11 -0.85 -8.17
N ASP A 355 -13.39 -0.66 -8.44
CA ASP A 355 -14.21 -1.62 -9.16
C ASP A 355 -13.78 -1.78 -10.64
N PRO A 356 -14.16 -2.89 -11.30
CA PRO A 356 -13.93 -3.04 -12.73
C PRO A 356 -14.50 -1.88 -13.54
N GLY A 357 -13.71 -1.33 -14.47
CA GLY A 357 -14.07 -0.17 -15.29
C GLY A 357 -13.37 1.13 -14.90
N LEU A 358 -12.59 1.11 -13.81
CA LEU A 358 -11.63 2.16 -13.44
C LEU A 358 -12.28 3.54 -13.34
N GLN A 359 -13.38 3.61 -12.58
CA GLN A 359 -14.13 4.84 -12.32
C GLN A 359 -13.96 5.31 -10.88
N GLY A 360 -14.51 6.47 -10.55
CA GLY A 360 -14.53 6.98 -9.18
C GLY A 360 -13.23 7.66 -8.75
N TRP A 361 -13.03 7.77 -7.44
CA TRP A 361 -12.05 8.69 -6.83
C TRP A 361 -10.60 8.40 -7.23
N TYR A 362 -10.19 7.13 -7.24
CA TYR A 362 -8.81 6.72 -7.57
C TYR A 362 -8.44 6.95 -9.03
N TRP A 363 -9.43 7.13 -9.91
CA TRP A 363 -9.25 7.29 -11.36
C TRP A 363 -9.82 8.62 -11.88
N GLN A 364 -10.14 9.55 -10.97
CA GLN A 364 -10.94 10.73 -11.30
C GLN A 364 -10.30 11.66 -12.32
N SER A 365 -8.97 11.77 -12.35
CA SER A 365 -8.26 12.60 -13.33
C SER A 365 -8.30 12.03 -14.75
N LEU A 366 -8.67 10.75 -14.89
CA LEU A 366 -8.81 10.05 -16.16
C LEU A 366 -10.27 9.72 -16.51
N ALA A 367 -11.24 10.24 -15.74
CA ALA A 367 -12.66 9.87 -15.83
C ALA A 367 -13.31 10.16 -17.20
N THR A 368 -12.74 11.05 -18.01
CA THR A 368 -13.24 11.35 -19.37
C THR A 368 -12.78 10.33 -20.41
N LYS A 369 -11.79 9.49 -20.09
CA LYS A 369 -11.30 8.44 -20.99
C LYS A 369 -12.19 7.21 -20.87
N TYR A 370 -12.39 6.54 -22.02
CA TYR A 370 -12.89 5.18 -22.01
C TYR A 370 -11.77 4.24 -21.55
N LEU A 371 -11.89 3.68 -20.35
CA LEU A 371 -10.90 2.79 -19.76
C LEU A 371 -11.38 1.32 -19.75
N THR A 372 -10.46 0.39 -19.97
CA THR A 372 -10.60 -1.04 -19.67
C THR A 372 -9.80 -1.37 -18.42
N ASP A 373 -10.06 -2.51 -17.78
CA ASP A 373 -9.32 -2.88 -16.56
C ASP A 373 -7.81 -3.01 -16.83
N GLY A 374 -7.42 -3.40 -18.06
CA GLY A 374 -6.04 -3.46 -18.52
C GLY A 374 -5.32 -2.10 -18.62
N ASP A 375 -6.04 -0.97 -18.65
CA ASP A 375 -5.42 0.37 -18.63
C ASP A 375 -4.68 0.67 -17.31
N LYS A 376 -4.79 -0.21 -16.30
CA LYS A 376 -3.86 -0.26 -15.14
C LYS A 376 -2.40 -0.30 -15.57
N PHE A 377 -2.05 -1.10 -16.58
CA PHE A 377 -0.67 -1.16 -17.07
C PHE A 377 -0.25 0.09 -17.84
N ALA A 378 -1.18 0.73 -18.57
CA ALA A 378 -0.92 2.01 -19.23
C ALA A 378 -0.63 3.11 -18.18
N LEU A 379 -1.43 3.17 -17.12
CA LEU A 379 -1.17 4.08 -15.99
C LEU A 379 0.18 3.77 -15.33
N LEU A 380 0.47 2.51 -15.03
CA LEU A 380 1.75 2.09 -14.46
C LEU A 380 2.94 2.49 -15.33
N GLN A 381 2.81 2.40 -16.66
CA GLN A 381 3.88 2.81 -17.56
C GLN A 381 4.17 4.31 -17.49
N VAL A 382 3.13 5.16 -17.48
CA VAL A 382 3.33 6.61 -17.33
C VAL A 382 3.85 6.94 -15.93
N LEU A 383 3.36 6.26 -14.88
CA LEU A 383 3.87 6.43 -13.52
C LEU A 383 5.35 6.06 -13.41
N ALA A 384 5.78 4.96 -14.02
CA ALA A 384 7.15 4.48 -13.95
C ALA A 384 8.12 5.31 -14.82
N GLU A 385 7.74 5.62 -16.07
CA GLU A 385 8.67 6.21 -17.04
C GLU A 385 8.61 7.74 -17.08
N ASP A 386 7.41 8.34 -17.16
CA ASP A 386 7.26 9.80 -17.29
C ASP A 386 7.18 10.51 -15.93
N VAL A 387 6.51 9.90 -14.95
CA VAL A 387 6.45 10.41 -13.56
C VAL A 387 7.70 9.97 -12.79
N GLY A 388 8.23 8.77 -13.00
CA GLY A 388 9.43 8.30 -12.31
C GLY A 388 9.19 7.96 -10.84
N VAL A 389 8.06 7.31 -10.53
CA VAL A 389 7.77 6.88 -9.16
C VAL A 389 8.75 5.77 -8.70
N LEU A 390 9.18 5.83 -7.44
CA LEU A 390 10.02 4.80 -6.81
C LEU A 390 9.23 3.49 -6.58
N GLY A 391 7.93 3.60 -6.32
CA GLY A 391 7.06 2.46 -6.10
C GLY A 391 5.58 2.81 -6.09
N VAL A 392 4.74 1.78 -6.24
CA VAL A 392 3.29 1.90 -6.34
C VAL A 392 2.62 0.94 -5.37
N PHE A 393 1.81 1.50 -4.46
CA PHE A 393 0.94 0.73 -3.57
C PHE A 393 -0.17 0.02 -4.38
N SER A 394 -0.40 -1.25 -4.05
CA SER A 394 -1.45 -2.06 -4.66
C SER A 394 -2.15 -2.96 -3.65
N ASP A 395 -3.49 -2.98 -3.66
CA ASP A 395 -4.31 -3.97 -2.93
C ASP A 395 -4.14 -5.40 -3.51
N TRP A 396 -3.56 -5.52 -4.73
CA TRP A 396 -3.21 -6.78 -5.39
C TRP A 396 -1.78 -6.71 -5.94
N PRO A 397 -0.74 -6.95 -5.11
CA PRO A 397 0.65 -6.74 -5.49
C PRO A 397 1.14 -7.52 -6.71
N ALA A 398 0.52 -8.67 -7.03
CA ALA A 398 0.92 -9.43 -8.22
C ALA A 398 0.84 -8.61 -9.52
N THR A 399 -0.08 -7.63 -9.61
CA THR A 399 -0.21 -6.76 -10.79
C THR A 399 1.02 -5.87 -10.94
N THR A 400 1.43 -5.17 -9.88
CA THR A 400 2.61 -4.29 -9.92
C THR A 400 3.91 -5.08 -9.98
N THR A 401 3.98 -6.25 -9.34
CA THR A 401 5.13 -7.16 -9.43
C THR A 401 5.32 -7.69 -10.85
N PHE A 402 4.24 -8.12 -11.51
CA PHE A 402 4.28 -8.57 -12.90
C PHE A 402 4.84 -7.46 -13.81
N PHE A 403 4.25 -6.27 -13.72
CA PHE A 403 4.70 -5.11 -14.50
C PHE A 403 6.18 -4.82 -14.25
N ALA A 404 6.59 -4.75 -12.99
CA ALA A 404 7.97 -4.47 -12.59
C ALA A 404 8.97 -5.49 -13.15
N ASN A 405 8.66 -6.79 -13.08
CA ASN A 405 9.52 -7.83 -13.66
C ASN A 405 9.60 -7.71 -15.18
N CYS A 406 8.48 -7.47 -15.86
CA CYS A 406 8.45 -7.35 -17.33
C CYS A 406 9.14 -6.10 -17.86
N MET A 407 9.22 -5.06 -17.04
CA MET A 407 9.74 -3.75 -17.40
C MET A 407 11.09 -3.43 -16.73
N ASP A 408 11.59 -4.33 -15.89
CA ASP A 408 12.85 -4.21 -15.13
C ASP A 408 12.88 -3.02 -14.16
N PHE A 409 11.80 -2.82 -13.40
CA PHE A 409 11.70 -1.74 -12.40
C PHE A 409 11.87 -2.24 -10.97
N GLY A 410 12.74 -1.57 -10.20
CA GLY A 410 12.91 -1.83 -8.77
C GLY A 410 13.30 -3.28 -8.43
N MET A 411 13.93 -3.98 -9.38
CA MET A 411 14.33 -5.37 -9.20
C MET A 411 15.44 -5.47 -8.16
N ARG A 412 15.35 -6.47 -7.29
CA ARG A 412 16.40 -6.78 -6.34
C ARG A 412 17.38 -7.77 -6.95
N ASN A 413 18.68 -7.50 -6.82
CA ASN A 413 19.70 -8.49 -7.15
C ASN A 413 19.61 -9.66 -6.17
N ASP A 414 19.82 -10.89 -6.65
CA ASP A 414 19.83 -12.14 -5.85
C ASP A 414 20.90 -12.14 -4.72
N ASP A 415 21.78 -11.14 -4.68
CA ASP A 415 22.91 -11.04 -3.75
C ASP A 415 22.63 -10.22 -2.48
N GLY A 416 21.41 -9.69 -2.30
CA GLY A 416 20.98 -9.07 -1.04
C GLY A 416 21.57 -7.67 -0.74
N GLU A 417 22.35 -7.11 -1.66
CA GLU A 417 22.79 -5.71 -1.65
C GLU A 417 22.65 -5.17 -3.08
N GLY A 418 21.79 -4.16 -3.28
CA GLY A 418 21.61 -3.54 -4.60
C GLY A 418 22.86 -2.72 -4.95
N GLU A 419 23.37 -2.89 -6.17
CA GLU A 419 24.35 -1.96 -6.73
C GLU A 419 23.63 -0.62 -7.02
N GLU A 420 24.13 0.46 -6.43
CA GLU A 420 23.85 1.82 -6.88
C GLU A 420 24.32 1.94 -8.34
N ASN A 421 23.38 2.14 -9.28
CA ASN A 421 23.72 2.56 -10.63
C ASN A 421 24.22 4.01 -10.57
N ASP A 422 25.50 4.18 -10.22
CA ASP A 422 26.28 5.37 -10.54
C ASP A 422 26.58 5.36 -12.05
N ASP A 423 25.60 5.73 -12.86
CA ASP A 423 25.84 6.17 -14.23
C ASP A 423 26.35 7.62 -14.22
N ASP A 424 27.61 7.79 -13.83
CA ASP A 424 28.35 9.04 -14.04
C ASP A 424 28.71 9.17 -15.53
N VAL A 425 28.01 10.11 -16.18
CA VAL A 425 28.16 10.51 -17.57
C VAL A 425 29.54 11.14 -17.78
N SER A 426 30.38 10.52 -18.62
CA SER A 426 31.55 11.15 -19.23
C SER A 426 31.23 11.84 -20.55
#